data_AF-A0A519K3E3-F1
#
_entry.id   AF-A0A519K3E3-F1
#
_cell.length_a   1.000
_cell.length_b   1.000
_cell.length_c   1.000
_cell.angle_alpha   90.00
_cell.angle_beta   90.00
_cell.angle_gamma   90.00
#
_symmetry.space_group_name_H-M   'P 1'
#
loop_
_entity.id
_entity.type
_entity.pdbx_description
1 polymer ?
#
loop_
_entity_poly.entity_id
_entity_poly.type
_entity_poly.pdbx_seq_one_letter_code
_entity_poly.pdbx_strand_id
1 'polypeptide(L)'
;MIEESFVRLYAHDFVQLAWRSEIGQPVIEPLRRRMDDLRRHSDLMLIRKGADHLTAVIARLRDEAERFNPRMVQKGIDPLDAQKRHRIFLLDVAEQLSAAPMAEDSTMSLPAIRRRR
;
A
#
# COMPACT_ATOMS: atom_id res chain seq x y z
N MET A 1 0.41 21.32 -10.49
CA MET A 1 0.30 21.42 -9.01
C MET A 1 -0.21 20.09 -8.49
N ILE A 2 0.37 19.59 -7.40
CA ILE A 2 -0.09 18.35 -6.75
C ILE A 2 -1.29 18.69 -5.84
N GLU A 3 -2.38 17.95 -5.99
CA GLU A 3 -3.57 18.07 -5.15
C GLU A 3 -3.36 17.32 -3.84
N GLU A 4 -3.17 18.06 -2.74
CA GLU A 4 -2.90 17.45 -1.43
C GLU A 4 -4.07 16.59 -0.91
N SER A 5 -5.31 16.94 -1.26
CA SER A 5 -6.49 16.13 -0.94
C SER A 5 -6.44 14.75 -1.61
N PHE A 6 -5.92 14.67 -2.83
CA PHE A 6 -5.70 13.41 -3.54
C PHE A 6 -4.68 12.55 -2.80
N VAL A 7 -3.53 13.15 -2.44
CA VAL A 7 -2.45 12.43 -1.75
C VAL A 7 -2.94 11.88 -0.42
N ARG A 8 -3.63 12.71 0.38
CA ARG A 8 -4.19 12.29 1.67
C ARG A 8 -5.23 11.19 1.55
N LEU A 9 -6.11 11.26 0.55
CA LEU A 9 -7.14 10.24 0.32
C LEU A 9 -6.50 8.86 0.12
N TYR A 10 -5.61 8.74 -0.86
CA TYR A 10 -5.01 7.45 -1.19
C TYR A 10 -4.10 6.95 -0.07
N ALA A 11 -3.27 7.82 0.53
CA ALA A 11 -2.44 7.43 1.68
C ALA A 11 -3.28 6.88 2.83
N HIS A 12 -4.39 7.55 3.16
CA HIS A 12 -5.30 7.09 4.21
C HIS A 12 -5.88 5.70 3.90
N ASP A 13 -6.33 5.45 2.66
CA ASP A 13 -6.91 4.17 2.29
C ASP A 13 -5.91 3.00 2.41
N PHE A 14 -4.65 3.20 2.01
CA PHE A 14 -3.61 2.18 2.16
C PHE A 14 -3.25 1.94 3.63
N VAL A 15 -3.23 2.99 4.47
CA VAL A 15 -3.06 2.84 5.93
C VAL A 15 -4.21 2.03 6.53
N GLN A 16 -5.45 2.25 6.10
CA GLN A 16 -6.60 1.45 6.54
C GLN A 16 -6.49 -0.01 6.10
N LEU A 17 -6.03 -0.27 4.87
CA LEU A 17 -5.79 -1.64 4.38
C LEU A 17 -4.67 -2.34 5.16
N ALA A 18 -3.59 -1.65 5.50
CA ALA A 18 -2.55 -2.19 6.37
C ALA A 18 -3.12 -2.63 7.71
N TRP A 19 -3.91 -1.77 8.35
CA TRP A 19 -4.57 -2.09 9.61
C TRP A 19 -5.54 -3.27 9.50
N ARG A 20 -6.32 -3.36 8.42
CA ARG A 20 -7.21 -4.50 8.16
C ARG A 20 -6.44 -5.80 7.99
N SER A 21 -5.27 -5.75 7.35
CA SER A 21 -4.36 -6.90 7.23
C SER A 21 -3.87 -7.36 8.61
N GLU A 22 -3.53 -6.44 9.50
CA GLU A 22 -3.03 -6.74 10.85
C GLU A 22 -4.04 -7.51 11.70
N ILE A 23 -5.33 -7.22 11.55
CA ILE A 23 -6.45 -7.91 12.22
C ILE A 23 -6.96 -9.16 11.46
N GLY A 24 -6.24 -9.59 10.42
CA GLY A 24 -6.54 -10.82 9.68
C GLY A 24 -7.69 -10.72 8.67
N GLN A 25 -8.13 -9.51 8.30
CA GLN A 25 -9.12 -9.36 7.24
C GLN A 25 -8.49 -9.59 5.85
N PRO A 26 -9.24 -10.15 4.89
CA PRO A 26 -8.75 -10.31 3.53
C PRO A 26 -8.63 -8.94 2.84
N VAL A 27 -7.40 -8.56 2.48
CA VAL A 27 -7.09 -7.25 1.88
C VAL A 27 -6.57 -7.31 0.45
N ILE A 28 -6.26 -8.49 -0.08
CA ILE A 28 -5.63 -8.65 -1.42
C ILE A 28 -6.48 -8.00 -2.52
N GLU A 29 -7.76 -8.37 -2.61
CA GLU A 29 -8.64 -7.84 -3.65
C GLU A 29 -8.93 -6.34 -3.48
N PRO A 30 -9.28 -5.84 -2.28
CA PRO A 30 -9.38 -4.40 -2.03
C PRO A 30 -8.10 -3.63 -2.36
N LEU A 31 -6.93 -4.18 -2.05
CA LEU A 31 -5.63 -3.56 -2.32
C LEU A 31 -5.39 -3.43 -3.82
N ARG A 32 -5.56 -4.52 -4.56
CA ARG A 32 -5.40 -4.55 -6.02
C ARG A 32 -6.27 -3.50 -6.69
N ARG A 33 -7.57 -3.48 -6.36
CA ARG A 33 -8.52 -2.49 -6.89
C ARG A 33 -8.07 -1.06 -6.56
N ARG A 34 -7.60 -0.80 -5.33
CA ARG A 34 -7.21 0.55 -4.93
C ARG A 34 -5.93 1.02 -5.64
N MET A 35 -5.00 0.12 -5.91
CA MET A 35 -3.81 0.42 -6.70
C MET A 35 -4.17 0.76 -8.15
N ASP A 36 -5.08 0.00 -8.77
CA ASP A 36 -5.57 0.29 -10.12
C ASP A 36 -6.28 1.65 -10.19
N ASP A 37 -7.13 1.95 -9.20
CA ASP A 37 -7.82 3.24 -9.09
C ASP A 37 -6.82 4.39 -8.94
N LEU A 38 -5.78 4.22 -8.12
CA LEU A 38 -4.73 5.22 -7.95
C LEU A 38 -3.98 5.47 -9.25
N ARG A 39 -3.56 4.42 -9.96
CA ARG A 39 -2.84 4.54 -11.23
C ARG A 39 -3.68 5.32 -12.25
N ARG A 40 -4.92 4.87 -12.51
CA ARG A 40 -5.83 5.55 -13.45
C ARG A 40 -6.11 7.00 -13.08
N HIS A 41 -6.34 7.28 -11.79
CA HIS A 41 -6.65 8.64 -11.35
C HIS A 41 -5.41 9.55 -11.41
N SER A 42 -4.23 9.00 -11.17
CA SER A 42 -2.96 9.73 -11.33
C SER A 42 -2.70 10.06 -12.80
N ASP A 43 -2.97 9.14 -13.72
CA ASP A 43 -2.85 9.40 -15.17
C ASP A 43 -3.78 10.55 -15.61
N LEU A 44 -5.03 10.54 -15.13
CA LEU A 44 -5.98 11.63 -15.39
C LEU A 44 -5.48 12.97 -14.83
N MET A 45 -4.88 12.97 -13.64
CA MET A 45 -4.33 14.18 -13.03
C MET A 45 -3.07 14.66 -13.73
N LEU A 46 -2.22 13.75 -14.22
CA LEU A 46 -1.06 14.10 -15.02
C LEU A 46 -1.48 14.80 -16.32
N ILE A 47 -2.48 14.28 -17.03
CA ILE A 47 -3.03 14.90 -18.24
C ILE A 47 -3.64 16.29 -17.93
N ARG A 48 -4.38 16.41 -16.83
CA ARG A 48 -5.11 17.65 -16.49
C ARG A 48 -4.25 18.75 -15.88
N LYS A 49 -3.22 18.39 -15.11
CA LYS A 49 -2.47 19.31 -14.23
C LYS A 49 -0.95 19.27 -14.46
N GLY A 50 -0.46 18.36 -15.30
CA GLY A 50 0.97 18.18 -15.62
C GLY A 50 1.83 17.74 -14.44
N ALA A 51 1.22 17.27 -13.34
CA ALA A 51 1.93 16.92 -12.12
C ALA A 51 1.77 15.43 -11.80
N ASP A 52 2.86 14.81 -11.40
CA ASP A 52 2.90 13.38 -11.09
C ASP A 52 2.38 13.11 -9.66
N HIS A 53 1.06 12.88 -9.58
CA HIS A 53 0.37 12.58 -8.34
C HIS A 53 0.68 11.17 -7.82
N LEU A 54 1.04 10.24 -8.71
CA LEU A 54 1.43 8.88 -8.31
C LEU A 54 2.71 8.94 -7.49
N THR A 55 3.73 9.63 -7.99
CA THR A 55 4.99 9.83 -7.26
C THR A 55 4.76 10.53 -5.91
N ALA A 56 3.86 11.51 -5.84
CA ALA A 56 3.53 12.18 -4.58
C ALA A 56 2.86 11.22 -3.56
N VAL A 57 1.98 10.33 -4.01
CA VAL A 57 1.38 9.30 -3.15
C VAL A 57 2.42 8.29 -2.68
N ILE A 58 3.31 7.81 -3.58
CA ILE A 58 4.38 6.87 -3.22
C ILE A 58 5.30 7.47 -2.15
N ALA A 59 5.68 8.73 -2.30
CA ALA A 59 6.48 9.44 -1.29
C ALA A 59 5.72 9.49 0.06
N ARG A 60 4.42 9.82 0.03
CA ARG A 60 3.62 9.84 1.24
C ARG A 60 3.49 8.48 1.91
N LEU A 61 3.35 7.40 1.16
CA LEU A 61 3.29 6.04 1.71
C LEU A 61 4.58 5.66 2.43
N ARG A 62 5.73 6.06 1.90
CA ARG A 62 7.03 5.87 2.57
C ARG A 62 7.11 6.65 3.88
N ASP A 63 6.61 7.88 3.91
CA ASP A 63 6.54 8.68 5.14
C ASP A 63 5.59 8.06 6.18
N GLU A 64 4.42 7.58 5.76
CA GLU A 64 3.45 6.93 6.65
C GLU A 64 3.98 5.59 7.19
N ALA A 65 4.77 4.86 6.40
CA ALA A 65 5.41 3.62 6.84
C ALA A 65 6.34 3.84 8.05
N GLU A 66 6.96 5.01 8.14
CA GLU A 66 7.79 5.41 9.29
C GLU A 66 6.95 5.98 10.45
N ARG A 67 5.77 6.55 10.14
CA ARG A 67 4.83 7.13 11.12
C ARG A 67 3.87 6.06 11.66
N PHE A 68 4.37 5.21 12.54
CA PHE A 68 3.50 4.27 13.24
C PHE A 68 2.70 4.95 14.36
N ASN A 69 1.39 4.68 14.44
CA ASN A 69 0.53 5.11 15.54
C ASN A 69 0.18 3.92 16.46
N PRO A 70 0.82 3.80 17.65
CA PRO A 70 0.58 2.69 18.58
C PRO A 70 -0.86 2.57 19.08
N ARG A 71 -1.67 3.64 18.97
CA ARG A 71 -3.08 3.62 19.39
C ARG A 71 -3.97 2.76 18.50
N MET A 72 -3.50 2.41 17.31
CA MET A 72 -4.23 1.53 16.38
C MET A 72 -3.95 0.04 16.64
N VAL A 73 -2.99 -0.28 17.51
CA VAL A 73 -2.61 -1.66 17.83
C VAL A 73 -3.67 -2.31 18.70
N GLN A 74 -4.13 -3.50 18.28
CA GLN A 74 -5.08 -4.28 19.05
C GLN A 74 -4.46 -4.73 20.38
N LYS A 75 -5.26 -4.71 21.45
CA LYS A 75 -4.84 -5.14 22.79
C LYS A 75 -4.31 -6.58 22.75
N GLY A 76 -3.04 -6.78 23.12
CA GLY A 76 -2.38 -8.08 23.15
C GLY A 76 -1.45 -8.36 21.97
N ILE A 77 -1.38 -7.48 20.97
CA ILE A 77 -0.34 -7.52 19.93
C ILE A 77 0.84 -6.68 20.41
N ASP A 78 2.07 -7.19 20.24
CA ASP A 78 3.28 -6.40 20.47
C ASP A 78 3.30 -5.19 19.52
N PRO A 79 3.30 -3.94 20.05
CA PRO A 79 3.35 -2.74 19.24
C PRO A 79 4.53 -2.71 18.26
N LEU A 80 5.67 -3.32 18.61
CA LEU A 80 6.83 -3.36 17.72
C LEU A 80 6.61 -4.28 16.53
N ASP A 81 5.97 -5.42 16.73
CA ASP A 81 5.67 -6.34 15.63
C ASP A 81 4.50 -5.86 14.76
N ALA A 82 3.52 -5.16 15.36
CA ALA A 82 2.52 -4.42 14.61
C ALA A 82 3.17 -3.34 13.73
N GLN A 83 4.09 -2.55 14.30
CA GLN A 83 4.85 -1.54 13.56
C GLN A 83 5.63 -2.12 12.40
N LYS A 84 6.35 -3.23 12.61
CA LYS A 84 7.11 -3.89 11.54
C LYS A 84 6.20 -4.36 10.41
N ARG A 85 5.08 -5.03 10.74
CA ARG A 85 4.10 -5.50 9.74
C ARG A 85 3.49 -4.34 8.97
N HIS A 86 3.11 -3.27 9.67
CA HIS A 86 2.58 -2.05 9.07
C HIS A 86 3.56 -1.42 8.07
N ARG A 87 4.81 -1.24 8.52
CA ARG A 87 5.88 -0.68 7.71
C ARG A 87 6.16 -1.52 6.47
N ILE A 88 6.28 -2.83 6.64
CA ILE A 88 6.50 -3.77 5.52
C ILE A 88 5.35 -3.64 4.52
N PHE A 89 4.10 -3.65 4.98
CA PHE A 89 2.93 -3.55 4.10
C PHE A 89 2.96 -2.27 3.26
N LEU A 90 3.15 -1.10 3.88
CA LEU A 90 3.13 0.17 3.14
C LEU A 90 4.32 0.33 2.19
N LEU A 91 5.50 -0.15 2.57
CA LEU A 91 6.67 -0.15 1.68
C LEU A 91 6.48 -1.07 0.49
N ASP A 92 5.87 -2.24 0.69
CA ASP A 92 5.58 -3.20 -0.38
C ASP A 92 4.57 -2.62 -1.37
N VAL A 93 3.53 -1.93 -0.89
CA VAL A 93 2.59 -1.19 -1.74
C VAL A 93 3.30 -0.08 -2.52
N ALA A 94 4.15 0.70 -1.85
CA ALA A 94 4.92 1.77 -2.50
C ALA A 94 5.84 1.22 -3.60
N GLU A 95 6.48 0.07 -3.36
CA GLU A 95 7.32 -0.61 -4.33
C GLU A 95 6.50 -1.09 -5.52
N GLN A 96 5.39 -1.79 -5.29
CA GLN A 96 4.51 -2.26 -6.36
C GLN A 96 3.89 -1.12 -7.18
N LEU A 97 3.63 0.05 -6.57
CA LEU A 97 3.18 1.25 -7.30
C LEU A 97 4.30 1.91 -8.11
N SER A 98 5.54 1.83 -7.62
CA SER A 98 6.73 2.37 -8.30
C SER A 98 7.20 1.48 -9.45
N ALA A 99 6.92 0.18 -9.38
CA ALA A 99 7.13 -0.73 -10.49
C ALA A 99 6.27 -0.27 -11.68
N ALA A 100 6.91 -0.17 -12.86
CA ALA A 100 6.20 -0.02 -14.12
C ALA A 100 5.08 -1.08 -14.16
N PRO A 101 3.87 -0.76 -14.64
CA PRO A 101 2.81 -1.75 -14.75
C PRO A 101 3.36 -2.88 -15.61
N MET A 102 3.78 -3.97 -14.97
CA MET A 102 4.24 -5.15 -15.67
C MET A 102 3.04 -5.61 -16.47
N ALA A 103 3.15 -5.52 -17.79
CA ALA A 103 2.30 -6.29 -18.66
C ALA A 103 2.30 -7.72 -18.11
N GLU A 104 1.10 -8.25 -17.87
CA GLU A 104 0.86 -9.44 -17.07
C GLU A 104 1.84 -10.57 -17.40
N ASP A 105 2.84 -10.79 -16.54
CA ASP A 105 3.58 -12.04 -16.55
C ASP A 105 3.15 -12.87 -15.35
N SER A 106 2.22 -13.77 -15.68
CA SER A 106 1.86 -14.95 -14.91
C SER A 106 3.12 -15.71 -14.51
N THR A 107 3.63 -15.50 -13.30
CA THR A 107 4.47 -16.48 -12.61
C THR A 107 4.40 -16.26 -11.10
N MET A 108 3.22 -16.49 -10.52
CA MET A 108 3.14 -16.83 -9.10
C MET A 108 3.87 -18.17 -8.86
N SER A 109 5.16 -18.10 -8.57
CA SER A 109 5.90 -19.15 -7.87
C SER A 109 6.22 -18.65 -6.47
N LEU A 110 5.37 -18.99 -5.51
CA LEU A 110 5.74 -18.98 -4.10
C LEU A 110 6.22 -20.40 -3.72
N PRO A 111 7.27 -20.53 -2.89
CA PRO A 111 7.84 -21.81 -2.53
C PRO A 111 6.86 -22.61 -1.64
N ALA A 112 6.40 -23.75 -2.15
CA ALA A 112 5.60 -24.70 -1.39
C ALA A 112 6.45 -25.32 -0.27
N ILE A 113 6.12 -24.99 0.98
CA ILE A 113 6.63 -25.68 2.17
C ILE A 113 6.13 -27.13 2.13
N ARG A 114 6.97 -28.07 1.68
CA ARG A 114 6.71 -29.52 1.78
C ARG A 114 6.80 -29.93 3.24
N ARG A 115 5.64 -30.15 3.88
CA ARG A 115 5.54 -30.90 5.13
C ARG A 115 5.96 -32.34 4.87
N ARG A 116 6.98 -32.79 5.61
CA ARG A 116 7.41 -34.21 5.70
C ARG A 116 6.32 -35.04 6.36
N ARG A 117 6.13 -36.28 5.88
CA ARG A 117 5.54 -37.39 6.63
C ARG A 117 6.67 -38.23 7.19
#